data_AF-A0AAW0MGS1-F1
#
_entry.id   AF-A0AAW0MGS1-F1
#
_cell.length_a   1.000
_cell.length_b   1.000
_cell.length_c   1.000
_cell.angle_alpha   90.00
_cell.angle_beta   90.00
_cell.angle_gamma   90.00
#
_symmetry.space_group_name_H-M   'P 1'
#
loop_
_entity.id
_entity.type
_entity.pdbx_description
1 polymer ?
#
loop_
_entity_poly.entity_id
_entity_poly.type
_entity_poly.pdbx_seq_one_letter_code
_entity_poly.pdbx_strand_id
1 'polypeptide(L)'
;MGLFRDSWTWSDGNSSSFRNWDVSENVLSDNWNPNTQQCARLSEQKRWKSENCNQKRPFICYGDPVKPEVTQKNVVKLVFHSDLDMTDPKNYKLIMDKIQEQIGQSGVKVTWKTPPTKKKKAKEKSDFDCPHRRV
;
A
#
# COMPACT_ATOMS: atom_id res chain seq x y z
N MET A 1 -23.43 9.64 35.10
CA MET A 1 -22.99 8.24 35.30
C MET A 1 -23.20 7.48 34.00
N GLY A 2 -22.13 6.90 33.47
CA GLY A 2 -22.06 6.29 32.14
C GLY A 2 -22.57 4.86 32.11
N LEU A 3 -23.35 4.56 31.08
CA LEU A 3 -23.81 3.22 30.75
C LEU A 3 -23.55 2.98 29.24
N PHE A 4 -22.28 3.10 28.83
CA PHE A 4 -21.88 2.72 27.48
C PHE A 4 -21.58 1.23 27.48
N ARG A 5 -22.54 0.42 27.01
CA ARG A 5 -22.36 -1.01 26.77
C ARG A 5 -21.95 -1.18 25.32
N ASP A 6 -20.68 -1.48 25.09
CA ASP A 6 -20.18 -1.84 23.76
C ASP A 6 -19.62 -3.25 23.82
N SER A 7 -20.28 -4.16 23.09
CA SER A 7 -19.87 -5.56 22.95
C SER A 7 -18.79 -5.75 21.87
N TRP A 8 -18.44 -4.70 21.14
CA TRP A 8 -17.43 -4.76 20.08
C TRP A 8 -16.05 -4.37 20.60
N THR A 9 -15.08 -5.23 20.31
CA THR A 9 -13.66 -5.00 20.56
C THR A 9 -12.91 -4.84 19.25
N TRP A 10 -11.93 -3.93 19.24
CA TRP A 10 -11.00 -3.81 18.12
C TRP A 10 -10.12 -5.06 18.02
N SER A 11 -9.81 -5.45 16.79
CA SER A 11 -9.03 -6.66 16.53
C SER A 11 -7.56 -6.55 16.97
N ASP A 12 -7.04 -5.32 17.13
CA ASP A 12 -5.72 -5.04 17.72
C ASP A 12 -5.74 -4.83 19.24
N GLY A 13 -6.93 -4.92 19.87
CA GLY A 13 -7.11 -4.66 21.30
C GLY A 13 -7.07 -3.19 21.71
N ASN A 14 -7.07 -2.25 20.76
CA ASN A 14 -7.14 -0.82 21.09
C ASN A 14 -8.43 -0.47 21.85
N SER A 15 -8.38 0.55 22.69
CA SER A 15 -9.50 1.02 23.50
C SER A 15 -10.24 2.21 22.87
N SER A 16 -10.12 2.41 21.56
CA SER A 16 -10.79 3.53 20.87
C SER A 16 -12.30 3.42 21.01
N SER A 17 -12.94 4.51 21.44
CA SER A 17 -14.39 4.63 21.59
C SER A 17 -15.10 5.04 20.29
N PHE A 18 -14.36 5.36 19.22
CA PHE A 18 -14.96 5.78 17.96
C PHE A 18 -15.76 4.63 17.34
N ARG A 19 -17.02 4.89 17.01
CA ARG A 19 -17.91 3.95 16.32
C ARG A 19 -18.64 4.70 15.21
N ASN A 20 -18.62 4.15 14.00
CA ASN A 20 -19.33 4.76 12.85
C ASN A 20 -20.29 3.76 12.20
N TRP A 21 -21.07 3.06 13.04
CA TRP A 21 -22.10 2.14 12.58
C TRP A 21 -23.10 2.84 11.66
N ASP A 22 -23.57 2.09 10.68
CA ASP A 22 -24.72 2.48 9.86
C ASP A 22 -25.96 2.55 10.76
N VAL A 23 -26.86 3.50 10.50
CA VAL A 23 -28.05 3.72 11.33
C VAL A 23 -28.98 2.49 11.32
N SER A 24 -28.92 1.69 10.26
CA SER A 24 -29.68 0.44 10.13
C SER A 24 -29.13 -0.72 10.96
N GLU A 25 -27.94 -0.58 11.56
CA GLU A 25 -27.31 -1.65 12.31
C GLU A 25 -27.73 -1.61 13.79
N ASN A 26 -28.52 -2.60 14.19
CA ASN A 26 -28.94 -2.80 15.57
C ASN A 26 -27.86 -3.50 16.42
N VAL A 27 -26.61 -3.02 16.33
CA VAL A 27 -25.44 -3.63 16.99
C VAL A 27 -25.46 -3.56 18.52
N LEU A 28 -26.32 -2.72 19.09
CA LEU A 28 -26.53 -2.57 20.54
C LEU A 28 -27.86 -3.21 21.01
N SER A 29 -28.57 -3.91 20.13
CA SER A 29 -29.83 -4.56 20.48
C SER A 29 -29.60 -5.96 21.04
N ASP A 30 -30.50 -6.41 21.92
CA ASP A 30 -30.51 -7.76 22.46
C ASP A 30 -30.75 -8.86 21.38
N ASN A 31 -31.04 -8.45 20.13
CA ASN A 31 -31.23 -9.33 18.97
C ASN A 31 -29.91 -9.67 18.25
N TRP A 32 -28.79 -9.61 18.98
CA TRP A 32 -27.48 -10.00 18.47
C TRP A 32 -27.50 -11.45 17.97
N ASN A 33 -27.19 -11.65 16.69
CA ASN A 33 -27.01 -12.98 16.12
C ASN A 33 -25.51 -13.31 16.00
N PRO A 34 -24.98 -14.18 16.88
CA PRO A 34 -23.56 -14.53 16.90
C PRO A 34 -23.09 -15.25 15.62
N ASN A 35 -23.99 -15.71 14.76
CA ASN A 35 -23.64 -16.39 13.51
C ASN A 35 -23.51 -15.44 12.30
N THR A 36 -24.05 -14.22 12.38
CA THR A 36 -24.04 -13.27 11.26
C THR A 36 -23.42 -11.92 11.60
N GLN A 37 -23.21 -11.63 12.88
CA GLN A 37 -22.68 -10.38 13.37
C GLN A 37 -21.43 -10.71 14.18
N GLN A 38 -20.27 -10.78 13.53
CA GLN A 38 -19.02 -11.17 14.20
C GLN A 38 -17.87 -10.23 13.83
N CYS A 39 -17.91 -9.68 12.62
CA CYS A 39 -16.93 -8.73 12.11
C CYS A 39 -17.64 -7.45 11.66
N ALA A 40 -16.92 -6.33 11.75
CA ALA A 40 -17.33 -5.09 11.14
C ALA A 40 -16.77 -5.01 9.71
N ARG A 41 -17.59 -4.53 8.77
CA ARG A 41 -17.13 -4.17 7.43
C ARG A 41 -17.47 -2.72 7.12
N LEU A 42 -16.71 -2.13 6.22
CA LEU A 42 -17.05 -0.81 5.66
C LEU A 42 -18.13 -0.97 4.57
N SER A 43 -19.13 -0.11 4.61
CA SER A 43 -20.12 0.06 3.54
C SER A 43 -19.63 1.07 2.50
N GLU A 44 -20.31 1.13 1.36
CA GLU A 44 -20.04 2.13 0.32
C GLU A 44 -20.25 3.56 0.83
N GLN A 45 -21.14 3.74 1.80
CA GLN A 45 -21.41 5.01 2.48
C GLN A 45 -20.37 5.32 3.58
N LYS A 46 -19.28 4.54 3.67
CA LYS A 46 -18.21 4.68 4.67
C LYS A 46 -18.71 4.53 6.11
N ARG A 47 -19.83 3.84 6.30
CA ARG A 47 -20.40 3.45 7.59
C ARG A 47 -20.06 1.99 7.86
N TRP A 48 -20.14 1.55 9.11
CA TRP A 48 -19.85 0.17 9.48
C TRP A 48 -21.10 -0.68 9.46
N LYS A 49 -20.98 -1.91 8.96
CA LYS A 49 -22.03 -2.92 8.99
C LYS A 49 -21.51 -4.19 9.63
N SER A 50 -22.37 -4.88 10.38
CA SER A 50 -22.04 -6.19 10.90
C SER A 50 -22.09 -7.23 9.78
N GLU A 51 -21.11 -8.13 9.74
CA GLU A 51 -21.05 -9.22 8.78
C GLU A 51 -20.45 -10.49 9.41
N ASN A 52 -20.74 -11.63 8.80
CA ASN A 52 -20.12 -12.90 9.13
C ASN A 52 -18.64 -12.86 8.70
N CYS A 53 -17.73 -13.11 9.64
CA CYS A 53 -16.28 -13.06 9.41
C CYS A 53 -15.78 -14.06 8.36
N ASN A 54 -16.55 -15.12 8.05
CA ASN A 54 -16.18 -16.11 7.05
C ASN A 54 -16.41 -15.61 5.61
N GLN A 55 -17.04 -14.46 5.44
CA GLN A 55 -17.22 -13.84 4.12
C GLN A 55 -15.90 -13.23 3.63
N LYS A 56 -15.46 -13.61 2.43
CA LYS A 56 -14.28 -13.00 1.81
C LYS A 56 -14.59 -11.57 1.37
N ARG A 57 -13.86 -10.61 1.92
CA ARG A 57 -13.97 -9.19 1.61
C ARG A 57 -12.58 -8.55 1.51
N PRO A 58 -12.43 -7.49 0.70
CA PRO A 58 -11.31 -6.57 0.86
C PRO A 58 -11.32 -6.00 2.28
N PHE A 59 -10.14 -5.82 2.87
CA PHE A 59 -9.97 -5.28 4.21
C PHE A 59 -8.93 -4.17 4.23
N ILE A 60 -8.95 -3.39 5.30
CA ILE A 60 -8.01 -2.29 5.53
C ILE A 60 -7.03 -2.73 6.62
N CYS A 61 -5.78 -2.38 6.43
CA CYS A 61 -4.72 -2.56 7.43
C CYS A 61 -4.17 -1.21 7.84
N TYR A 62 -3.64 -1.14 9.05
CA TYR A 62 -2.94 0.02 9.55
C TYR A 62 -1.78 -0.44 10.42
N GLY A 63 -0.76 0.40 10.50
CA GLY A 63 0.41 0.16 11.29
C GLY A 63 1.37 1.31 11.10
N ASP A 64 2.46 1.28 11.85
CA ASP A 64 3.54 2.21 11.56
C ASP A 64 4.00 1.98 10.13
N PRO A 65 4.25 3.05 9.35
CA PRO A 65 4.87 2.89 8.05
C PRO A 65 6.14 2.06 8.28
N VAL A 66 6.21 0.90 7.63
CA VAL A 66 7.45 0.13 7.56
C VAL A 66 8.46 1.13 7.04
N LYS A 67 9.37 1.60 7.91
CA LYS A 67 10.44 2.49 7.48
C LYS A 67 11.16 1.66 6.43
N PRO A 68 11.11 2.00 5.13
CA PRO A 68 11.94 1.31 4.19
C PRO A 68 13.34 1.48 4.75
N GLU A 69 14.07 0.37 4.94
CA GLU A 69 15.47 0.43 5.31
C GLU A 69 16.10 1.51 4.42
N VAL A 70 16.56 2.60 5.03
CA VAL A 70 16.93 3.82 4.30
C VAL A 70 18.25 3.51 3.60
N THR A 71 18.19 2.81 2.48
CA THR A 71 19.27 2.79 1.52
C THR A 71 19.27 4.19 0.91
N GLN A 72 20.22 5.03 1.31
CA GLN A 72 20.44 6.31 0.66
C GLN A 72 20.71 6.04 -0.82
N LYS A 73 19.75 6.38 -1.68
CA LYS A 73 19.88 6.25 -3.13
C LYS A 73 20.24 7.61 -3.71
N ASN A 74 21.50 7.79 -4.10
CA ASN A 74 21.92 8.96 -4.84
C ASN A 74 21.48 8.80 -6.30
N VAL A 75 20.65 9.71 -6.81
CA VAL A 75 20.16 9.70 -8.19
C VAL A 75 20.80 10.85 -8.95
N VAL A 76 21.53 10.51 -10.02
CA VAL A 76 22.13 11.49 -10.93
C VAL A 76 21.38 11.46 -12.25
N LYS A 77 21.04 12.64 -12.78
CA LYS A 77 20.45 12.79 -14.11
C LYS A 77 21.56 13.17 -15.09
N LEU A 78 21.84 12.30 -16.04
CA LEU A 78 22.79 12.56 -17.11
C LEU A 78 22.02 13.01 -18.37
N VAL A 79 22.54 14.04 -19.03
CA VAL A 79 22.01 14.55 -20.29
C VAL A 79 23.11 14.44 -21.32
N PHE A 80 22.82 13.77 -22.43
CA PHE A 80 23.77 13.55 -23.52
C PHE A 80 23.31 14.35 -24.73
N HIS A 81 24.23 15.10 -25.34
CA HIS A 81 24.02 15.75 -26.62
C HIS A 81 24.76 14.92 -27.68
N SER A 82 24.01 14.29 -28.56
CA SER A 82 24.53 13.44 -29.64
C SER A 82 23.64 13.54 -30.87
N ASP A 83 24.23 13.32 -32.04
CA ASP A 83 23.49 13.22 -33.30
C ASP A 83 22.76 11.89 -33.47
N LEU A 84 23.01 10.93 -32.57
CA LEU A 84 22.33 9.63 -32.53
C LEU A 84 20.92 9.75 -31.93
N ASP A 85 19.98 8.94 -32.45
CA ASP A 85 18.65 8.81 -31.85
C ASP A 85 18.72 8.05 -30.51
N MET A 86 18.76 8.81 -29.42
CA MET A 86 18.82 8.29 -28.05
C MET A 86 17.52 7.62 -27.58
N THR A 87 16.47 7.59 -28.41
CA THR A 87 15.28 6.78 -28.16
C THR A 87 15.44 5.34 -28.64
N ASP A 88 16.42 5.07 -29.51
CA ASP A 88 16.79 3.71 -29.94
C ASP A 88 17.52 2.96 -28.82
N PRO A 89 17.01 1.78 -28.39
CA PRO A 89 17.69 0.88 -27.46
C PRO A 89 19.14 0.55 -27.77
N LYS A 90 19.53 0.49 -29.02
CA LYS A 90 20.91 0.20 -29.41
C LYS A 90 21.85 1.34 -29.00
N ASN A 91 21.38 2.58 -29.10
CA ASN A 91 22.20 3.77 -28.85
C ASN A 91 22.38 4.03 -27.35
N TYR A 92 21.30 4.04 -26.57
CA TYR A 92 21.43 4.31 -25.13
C TYR A 92 22.06 3.15 -24.35
N LYS A 93 21.87 1.88 -24.77
CA LYS A 93 22.50 0.74 -24.08
C LYS A 93 24.01 0.80 -24.13
N LEU A 94 24.58 1.14 -25.29
CA LEU A 94 26.04 1.29 -25.44
C LEU A 94 26.62 2.29 -24.43
N ILE A 95 25.91 3.40 -24.21
CA ILE A 95 26.32 4.43 -23.25
C ILE A 95 26.18 3.92 -21.82
N MET A 96 25.07 3.26 -21.48
CA MET A 96 24.87 2.70 -20.13
C MET A 96 25.91 1.63 -19.79
N ASP A 97 26.23 0.74 -20.72
CA ASP A 97 27.24 -0.30 -20.53
C ASP A 97 28.62 0.31 -20.28
N LYS A 98 28.99 1.32 -21.07
CA LYS A 98 30.27 2.03 -20.89
C LYS A 98 30.34 2.75 -19.55
N ILE A 99 29.26 3.37 -19.10
CA ILE A 99 29.24 4.02 -17.78
C ILE A 99 29.32 2.97 -16.66
N GLN A 100 28.63 1.85 -16.81
CA GLN A 100 28.67 0.77 -15.82
C GLN A 100 30.06 0.15 -15.69
N GLU A 101 30.78 -0.02 -16.80
CA GLU A 101 32.17 -0.48 -16.80
C GLU A 101 33.07 0.49 -16.02
N GLN A 102 32.95 1.79 -16.29
CA GLN A 102 33.79 2.81 -15.65
C GLN A 102 33.47 3.00 -14.16
N ILE A 103 32.19 2.97 -13.79
CA ILE A 103 31.75 3.19 -12.39
C ILE A 103 31.84 1.89 -11.56
N GLY A 104 31.71 0.73 -12.21
CA GLY A 104 31.83 -0.57 -11.55
C GLY A 104 33.20 -0.81 -10.93
N GLN A 105 34.26 -0.25 -11.52
CA GLN A 105 35.63 -0.30 -10.97
C GLN A 105 35.75 0.44 -9.64
N SER A 106 34.88 1.42 -9.37
CA SER A 106 34.87 2.21 -8.13
C SER A 106 34.05 1.58 -7.01
N GLY A 107 33.55 0.34 -7.19
CA GLY A 107 32.74 -0.37 -6.19
C GLY A 107 31.32 0.18 -6.02
N VAL A 108 30.87 1.07 -6.92
CA VAL A 108 29.53 1.67 -6.90
C VAL A 108 28.57 0.81 -7.72
N LYS A 109 27.50 0.31 -7.08
CA LYS A 109 26.43 -0.42 -7.76
C LYS A 109 25.44 0.54 -8.42
N VAL A 110 25.39 0.54 -9.76
CA VAL A 110 24.50 1.40 -10.55
C VAL A 110 23.22 0.64 -10.93
N THR A 111 22.09 1.34 -10.92
CA THR A 111 20.81 0.85 -11.47
C THR A 111 20.24 1.85 -12.46
N TRP A 112 19.87 1.38 -13.65
CA TRP A 112 19.41 2.23 -14.74
C TRP A 112 17.89 2.40 -14.72
N LYS A 113 17.41 3.64 -14.88
CA LYS A 113 16.02 3.90 -15.29
C LYS A 113 16.01 3.97 -16.81
N THR A 114 15.16 3.17 -17.46
CA THR A 114 14.98 3.27 -18.92
C THR A 114 14.63 4.72 -19.30
N PRO A 115 15.17 5.25 -20.41
CA PRO A 115 14.76 6.54 -20.94
C PRO A 115 13.23 6.61 -21.03
N PRO A 116 12.61 7.78 -20.81
CA PRO A 116 11.16 7.92 -20.87
C PRO A 116 10.65 7.47 -22.24
N THR A 117 10.12 6.25 -22.31
CA THR A 117 9.36 5.78 -23.46
C THR A 117 8.09 6.62 -23.54
N LYS A 118 7.66 7.01 -24.75
CA LYS A 118 6.35 7.68 -24.97
C LYS A 118 5.13 6.86 -24.50
N LYS A 119 5.33 5.64 -24.00
CA LYS A 119 4.26 4.81 -23.42
C LYS A 119 3.94 5.29 -22.01
N LYS A 120 2.68 5.73 -21.82
CA LYS A 120 2.07 6.02 -20.53
C LYS A 120 2.39 4.89 -19.56
N LYS A 121 3.07 5.20 -18.46
CA LYS A 121 3.31 4.22 -17.38
C LYS A 121 1.96 3.75 -16.86
N ALA A 122 1.66 2.47 -17.05
CA ALA A 122 0.67 1.80 -16.23
C ALA A 122 1.18 1.87 -14.78
N LYS A 123 0.32 2.32 -13.87
CA LYS A 123 0.59 2.31 -12.43
C LYS A 123 0.73 0.84 -12.03
N GLU A 124 1.96 0.43 -11.76
CA GLU A 124 2.24 -0.89 -11.19
C GLU A 124 1.54 -0.94 -9.84
N LYS A 125 0.60 -1.89 -9.69
CA LYS A 125 -0.05 -2.15 -8.41
C LYS A 125 1.02 -2.74 -7.51
N SER A 126 1.40 -2.00 -6.48
CA SER A 126 2.15 -2.54 -5.36
C SER A 126 1.26 -3.59 -4.67
N ASP A 127 1.70 -4.85 -4.69
CA ASP A 127 1.22 -5.88 -3.78
C ASP A 127 1.68 -5.48 -2.37
N PHE A 128 0.85 -4.70 -1.69
CA PHE A 128 1.00 -4.47 -0.26
C PHE A 128 0.54 -5.74 0.45
N ASP A 129 1.50 -6.62 0.73
CA ASP A 129 1.29 -7.67 1.72
C ASP A 129 1.12 -7.00 3.09
N CYS A 130 -0.04 -7.18 3.72
CA CYS A 130 -0.40 -6.47 4.93
C CYS A 130 0.28 -7.10 6.15
N PRO A 131 1.16 -6.38 6.88
CA PRO A 131 1.70 -6.87 8.13
C PRO A 131 0.63 -6.75 9.23
N HIS A 132 -0.12 -7.84 9.39
CA HIS A 132 -0.75 -8.35 10.62
C HIS A 132 -1.71 -7.50 11.46
N ARG A 133 -2.07 -6.26 11.12
CA ARG A 133 -3.13 -5.53 11.83
C ARG A 133 -4.31 -5.24 10.92
N ARG A 134 -5.35 -6.04 11.08
CA ARG A 134 -6.67 -5.80 10.48
C ARG A 134 -7.36 -4.72 11.32
N VAL A 135 -8.23 -3.94 10.70
CA VAL A 135 -9.19 -3.07 11.40
C VAL A 135 -10.39 -3.92 11.79
#